data_AF-A0ABD4ETZ6-F1
#
_entry.id   AF-A0ABD4ETZ6-F1
#
_cell.length_a   1.000
_cell.length_b   1.000
_cell.length_c   1.000
_cell.angle_alpha   90.00
_cell.angle_beta   90.00
_cell.angle_gamma   90.00
#
_symmetry.space_group_name_H-M   'P 1'
#
loop_
_entity.id
_entity.type
_entity.pdbx_description
1 polymer ?
#
loop_
_entity_poly.entity_id
_entity_poly.type
_entity_poly.pdbx_seq_one_letter_code
_entity_poly.pdbx_strand_id
1 'polypeptide(L)'
;MNYISLDDYKKAWVFRHKDIPVSDIDAANIKPMTSERAAVLWTTMVSREHDHPDFFDKTDWCAQEQNFSQEINWEDAWESEEPQFPDAILNHLDWQANTTVYFCMARDNIIETSFDVFKRNWQNFMFLADGSLLIGKKRNTVVQFLESGIAKLGEKP
;
A
#
# COMPACT_ATOMS: atom_id res chain seq x y z
N MET A 1 6.17 -17.88 -12.28
CA MET A 1 6.23 -17.65 -10.82
C MET A 1 5.57 -16.29 -10.57
N ASN A 2 4.76 -16.13 -9.53
CA ASN A 2 3.98 -14.89 -9.32
C ASN A 2 4.67 -13.88 -8.40
N TYR A 3 5.67 -14.33 -7.64
CA TYR A 3 6.37 -13.56 -6.63
C TYR A 3 7.88 -13.73 -6.80
N ILE A 4 8.63 -12.75 -6.35
CA ILE A 4 10.09 -12.84 -6.18
C ILE A 4 10.41 -12.98 -4.69
N SER A 5 11.62 -13.43 -4.35
CA SER A 5 12.07 -13.41 -2.96
C SER A 5 12.12 -11.97 -2.46
N LEU A 6 11.86 -11.78 -1.16
CA LEU A 6 12.11 -10.48 -0.53
C LEU A 6 13.60 -10.10 -0.66
N ASP A 7 14.51 -11.07 -0.75
CA ASP A 7 15.94 -10.81 -0.98
C ASP A 7 16.25 -10.21 -2.36
N ASP A 8 15.48 -10.61 -3.37
CA ASP A 8 15.65 -10.15 -4.75
C ASP A 8 14.92 -8.83 -5.02
N TYR A 9 14.15 -8.36 -4.03
CA TYR A 9 13.38 -7.13 -4.16
C TYR A 9 14.28 -5.90 -4.03
N LYS A 10 14.29 -5.04 -5.05
CA LYS A 10 15.15 -3.84 -5.10
C LYS A 10 15.01 -2.93 -3.88
N LYS A 11 13.82 -2.85 -3.29
CA LYS A 11 13.54 -2.01 -2.11
C LYS A 11 13.49 -2.81 -0.81
N ALA A 12 14.07 -4.02 -0.77
CA ALA A 12 14.10 -4.89 0.42
C ALA A 12 14.74 -4.26 1.65
N TRP A 13 15.59 -3.25 1.46
CA TRP A 13 16.26 -2.52 2.53
C TRP A 13 15.28 -1.93 3.55
N VAL A 14 14.06 -1.55 3.15
CA VAL A 14 13.06 -1.00 4.09
C VAL A 14 12.65 -2.05 5.12
N PHE A 15 12.52 -3.31 4.72
CA PHE A 15 12.14 -4.42 5.62
C PHE A 15 13.33 -4.96 6.43
N ARG A 16 14.51 -4.38 6.27
CA ARG A 16 15.75 -4.72 7.00
C ARG A 16 16.23 -3.55 7.87
N HIS A 17 15.40 -2.53 8.04
CA HIS A 17 15.74 -1.38 8.85
C HIS A 17 15.95 -1.80 10.31
N LYS A 18 17.11 -1.50 10.88
CA LYS A 18 17.47 -1.98 12.23
C LYS A 18 16.57 -1.40 13.32
N ASP A 19 16.14 -0.16 13.13
CA ASP A 19 15.29 0.55 14.09
C ASP A 19 13.82 0.13 14.01
N ILE A 20 13.40 -0.52 12.91
CA ILE A 20 12.01 -0.96 12.68
C ILE A 20 12.03 -2.41 12.18
N PRO A 21 12.48 -3.37 13.02
CA PRO A 21 12.73 -4.73 12.59
C PRO A 21 11.43 -5.46 12.21
N VAL A 22 11.46 -6.14 11.06
CA VAL A 22 10.39 -7.05 10.63
C VAL A 22 10.73 -8.46 11.12
N SER A 23 9.76 -9.15 11.72
CA SER A 23 9.95 -10.55 12.14
C SER A 23 10.11 -11.48 10.93
N ASP A 24 10.85 -12.58 11.07
CA ASP A 24 11.02 -13.56 9.98
C ASP A 24 9.68 -14.11 9.45
N ILE A 25 8.70 -14.25 10.36
CA ILE A 25 7.35 -14.71 10.04
C ILE A 25 6.63 -13.68 9.16
N ASP A 26 6.71 -12.39 9.50
CA ASP A 26 6.09 -11.33 8.72
C ASP A 26 6.82 -11.12 7.39
N ALA A 27 8.16 -11.16 7.39
CA ALA A 27 8.99 -11.05 6.19
C ALA A 27 8.64 -12.13 5.16
N ALA A 28 8.42 -13.38 5.58
CA ALA A 28 7.96 -14.46 4.71
C ALA A 28 6.56 -14.25 4.12
N ASN A 29 5.74 -13.39 4.74
CA ASN A 29 4.41 -13.01 4.29
C ASN A 29 4.36 -11.69 3.52
N ILE A 30 5.46 -10.96 3.41
CA ILE A 30 5.64 -9.81 2.54
C ILE A 30 6.12 -10.35 1.19
N LYS A 31 5.23 -10.35 0.19
CA LYS A 31 5.46 -11.04 -1.09
C LYS A 31 5.47 -10.05 -2.24
N PRO A 32 6.65 -9.50 -2.60
CA PRO A 32 6.79 -8.71 -3.82
C PRO A 32 6.42 -9.54 -5.04
N MET A 33 5.57 -9.01 -5.91
CA MET A 33 5.15 -9.67 -7.14
C MET A 33 6.25 -9.61 -8.21
N THR A 34 6.23 -10.55 -9.16
CA THR A 34 6.98 -10.33 -10.42
C THR A 34 6.35 -9.19 -11.21
N SER A 35 7.12 -8.52 -12.06
CA SER A 35 6.65 -7.40 -12.88
C SER A 35 5.44 -7.77 -13.74
N GLU A 36 5.39 -9.00 -14.29
CA GLU A 36 4.25 -9.46 -15.10
C GLU A 36 2.98 -9.61 -14.26
N ARG A 37 3.10 -10.18 -13.05
CA ARG A 37 1.96 -10.38 -12.15
C ARG A 37 1.44 -9.04 -11.62
N ALA A 38 2.36 -8.13 -11.26
CA ALA A 38 2.06 -6.77 -10.84
C ALA A 38 1.30 -6.02 -11.95
N ALA A 39 1.77 -6.10 -13.20
CA ALA A 39 1.18 -5.38 -14.32
C ALA A 39 -0.28 -5.81 -14.58
N VAL A 40 -0.57 -7.11 -14.48
CA VAL A 40 -1.94 -7.61 -14.57
C VAL A 40 -2.82 -7.07 -13.44
N LEU A 41 -2.32 -7.04 -12.20
CA LEU A 41 -3.09 -6.54 -11.07
C LEU A 41 -3.33 -5.03 -11.19
N TRP A 42 -2.30 -4.27 -11.51
CA TRP A 42 -2.37 -2.82 -11.73
C TRP A 42 -3.42 -2.46 -12.78
N THR A 43 -3.34 -3.12 -13.96
CA THR A 43 -4.28 -2.91 -15.07
C THR A 43 -5.73 -3.23 -14.69
N THR A 44 -5.91 -4.17 -13.74
CA THR A 44 -7.23 -4.61 -13.29
C THR A 44 -7.80 -3.73 -12.18
N MET A 45 -6.96 -3.24 -11.26
CA MET A 45 -7.41 -2.62 -10.00
C MET A 45 -7.08 -1.14 -9.88
N VAL A 46 -6.11 -0.64 -10.62
CA VAL A 46 -5.56 0.72 -10.47
C VAL A 46 -5.77 1.53 -11.74
N SER A 47 -5.05 1.23 -12.82
CA SER A 47 -5.08 2.01 -14.07
C SER A 47 -4.69 1.16 -15.27
N ARG A 48 -5.39 1.34 -16.38
CA ARG A 48 -5.03 0.74 -17.67
C ARG A 48 -4.06 1.61 -18.48
N GLU A 49 -4.18 2.92 -18.33
CA GLU A 49 -3.48 3.90 -19.16
C GLU A 49 -2.12 4.28 -18.57
N HIS A 50 -2.06 4.47 -17.25
CA HIS A 50 -0.86 4.91 -16.55
C HIS A 50 -0.17 3.77 -15.81
N ASP A 51 1.13 3.91 -15.56
CA ASP A 51 1.96 2.90 -14.88
C ASP A 51 2.53 3.36 -13.54
N HIS A 52 2.37 4.64 -13.19
CA HIS A 52 2.81 5.23 -11.93
C HIS A 52 1.75 6.21 -11.41
N PRO A 53 1.56 6.34 -10.08
CA PRO A 53 0.61 7.30 -9.51
C PRO A 53 0.79 8.75 -9.94
N ASP A 54 2.03 9.18 -10.13
CA ASP A 54 2.38 10.55 -10.58
C ASP A 54 1.77 10.95 -11.92
N PHE A 55 1.40 9.97 -12.74
CA PHE A 55 0.85 10.21 -14.07
C PHE A 55 -0.67 10.07 -14.11
N PHE A 56 -1.33 9.77 -12.99
CA PHE A 56 -2.79 9.63 -12.98
C PHE A 56 -3.47 10.89 -13.47
N ASP A 57 -4.49 10.70 -14.31
CA ASP A 57 -5.31 11.78 -14.82
C ASP A 57 -6.80 11.47 -14.59
N LYS A 58 -7.67 12.35 -15.10
CA LYS A 58 -9.13 12.21 -14.97
C LYS A 58 -9.72 10.88 -15.49
N THR A 59 -8.98 10.13 -16.31
CA THR A 59 -9.39 8.80 -16.80
C THR A 59 -9.21 7.71 -15.75
N ASP A 60 -8.34 7.93 -14.76
CA ASP A 60 -8.14 7.03 -13.63
C ASP A 60 -9.08 7.37 -12.49
N TRP A 61 -9.72 6.35 -11.93
CA TRP A 61 -10.57 6.52 -10.76
C TRP A 61 -9.77 7.04 -9.55
N CYS A 62 -8.46 6.76 -9.48
CA CYS A 62 -7.58 7.24 -8.40
C CYS A 62 -7.33 8.76 -8.45
N ALA A 63 -7.51 9.42 -9.60
CA ALA A 63 -7.34 10.87 -9.74
C ALA A 63 -8.66 11.64 -9.61
N GLN A 64 -9.78 10.91 -9.43
CA GLN A 64 -11.10 11.48 -9.33
C GLN A 64 -11.42 11.82 -7.87
N GLU A 65 -11.43 13.10 -7.53
CA GLU A 65 -11.66 13.59 -6.17
C GLU A 65 -12.97 13.08 -5.57
N GLN A 66 -14.02 12.86 -6.36
CA GLN A 66 -15.29 12.31 -5.86
C GLN A 66 -15.17 10.90 -5.28
N ASN A 67 -14.11 10.16 -5.60
CA ASN A 67 -13.87 8.82 -5.07
C ASN A 67 -13.14 8.86 -3.72
N PHE A 68 -12.70 10.04 -3.26
CA PHE A 68 -12.03 10.24 -1.99
C PHE A 68 -12.85 11.14 -1.07
N SER A 69 -13.11 10.69 0.14
CA SER A 69 -14.02 11.35 1.08
C SER A 69 -13.30 12.14 2.16
N GLN A 70 -12.06 11.76 2.49
CA GLN A 70 -11.33 12.31 3.62
C GLN A 70 -9.82 12.24 3.43
N GLU A 71 -9.11 13.19 4.03
CA GLU A 71 -7.65 13.21 4.13
C GLU A 71 -7.23 13.06 5.60
N ILE A 72 -6.19 12.25 5.85
CA ILE A 72 -5.61 11.98 7.17
C ILE A 72 -4.12 12.25 7.10
N ASN A 73 -3.57 12.96 8.08
CA ASN A 73 -2.12 13.03 8.26
C ASN A 73 -1.63 11.73 8.91
N TRP A 74 -0.93 10.88 8.15
CA TRP A 74 -0.37 9.64 8.68
C TRP A 74 1.04 9.85 9.26
N GLU A 75 1.72 10.93 8.88
CA GLU A 75 3.06 11.28 9.37
C GLU A 75 3.03 11.67 10.85
N ASP A 76 1.97 12.35 11.31
CA ASP A 76 1.76 12.64 12.74
C ASP A 76 1.78 11.35 13.60
N ALA A 77 1.22 10.26 13.08
CA ALA A 77 1.22 8.98 13.78
C ALA A 77 2.60 8.31 13.75
N TRP A 78 3.40 8.56 12.71
CA TRP A 78 4.77 8.07 12.61
C TRP A 78 5.68 8.73 13.63
N GLU A 79 5.55 10.05 13.80
CA GLU A 79 6.39 10.86 14.69
C GLU A 79 6.00 10.75 16.17
N SER A 80 4.89 10.06 16.47
CA SER A 80 4.42 9.88 17.84
C SER A 80 5.37 9.02 18.69
N GLU A 81 5.31 9.19 20.03
CA GLU A 81 6.15 8.41 20.96
C GLU A 81 5.90 6.90 20.88
N GLU A 82 4.65 6.51 20.56
CA GLU A 82 4.24 5.12 20.33
C GLU A 82 3.57 5.00 18.95
N PRO A 83 4.36 4.87 17.85
CA PRO A 83 3.82 4.86 16.50
C PRO A 83 2.79 3.75 16.29
N GLN A 84 1.54 4.13 16.04
CA GLN A 84 0.46 3.22 15.68
C GLN A 84 -0.10 3.58 14.30
N PHE A 85 -0.57 2.58 13.56
CA PHE A 85 -1.23 2.85 12.29
C PHE A 85 -2.53 3.65 12.54
N PRO A 86 -2.79 4.76 11.82
CA PRO A 86 -3.88 5.67 12.17
C PRO A 86 -5.27 5.02 12.26
N ASP A 87 -5.96 5.22 13.39
CA ASP A 87 -7.31 4.66 13.63
C ASP A 87 -8.35 5.12 12.60
N ALA A 88 -8.24 6.36 12.11
CA ALA A 88 -9.14 6.86 11.08
C ALA A 88 -9.03 6.05 9.78
N ILE A 89 -7.83 5.62 9.42
CA ILE A 89 -7.60 4.74 8.27
C ILE A 89 -8.17 3.34 8.56
N LEU A 90 -7.93 2.80 9.76
CA LEU A 90 -8.46 1.49 10.17
C LEU A 90 -9.99 1.43 10.09
N ASN A 91 -10.65 2.46 10.62
CA ASN A 91 -12.11 2.56 10.66
C ASN A 91 -12.71 2.69 9.25
N HIS A 92 -12.06 3.44 8.35
CA HIS A 92 -12.49 3.54 6.95
C HIS A 92 -12.33 2.22 6.21
N LEU A 93 -11.21 1.53 6.40
CA LEU A 93 -10.97 0.27 5.71
C LEU A 93 -11.94 -0.82 6.17
N ASP A 94 -12.16 -0.95 7.49
CA ASP A 94 -12.99 -1.99 8.11
C ASP A 94 -12.65 -3.40 7.59
N TRP A 95 -11.36 -3.68 7.45
CA TRP A 95 -10.87 -4.97 6.96
C TRP A 95 -10.52 -5.94 8.08
N GLN A 96 -10.86 -7.20 7.86
CA GLN A 96 -10.42 -8.30 8.72
C GLN A 96 -8.91 -8.49 8.62
N ALA A 97 -8.28 -8.93 9.71
CA ALA A 97 -6.84 -9.17 9.81
C ALA A 97 -6.27 -10.05 8.66
N ASN A 98 -6.99 -11.10 8.29
CA ASN A 98 -6.59 -12.04 7.23
C ASN A 98 -6.90 -11.56 5.80
N THR A 99 -7.41 -10.34 5.62
CA THR A 99 -7.68 -9.79 4.29
C THR A 99 -6.38 -9.70 3.49
N THR A 100 -6.33 -10.30 2.30
CA THR A 100 -5.21 -10.09 1.39
C THR A 100 -5.22 -8.64 0.91
N VAL A 101 -4.10 -7.95 1.06
CA VAL A 101 -3.92 -6.56 0.64
C VAL A 101 -2.81 -6.45 -0.39
N TYR A 102 -2.94 -5.45 -1.25
CA TYR A 102 -1.97 -5.09 -2.27
C TYR A 102 -1.50 -3.68 -2.00
N PHE A 103 -0.19 -3.53 -1.82
CA PHE A 103 0.47 -2.24 -1.74
C PHE A 103 1.03 -1.91 -3.13
N CYS A 104 0.33 -1.06 -3.85
CA CYS A 104 0.55 -0.76 -5.26
C CYS A 104 1.34 0.54 -5.39
N MET A 105 2.62 0.44 -5.73
CA MET A 105 3.50 1.62 -5.92
C MET A 105 3.61 1.98 -7.40
N ALA A 106 3.67 0.98 -8.28
CA ALA A 106 3.72 1.17 -9.72
C ALA A 106 3.23 -0.11 -10.42
N ARG A 107 3.02 -0.05 -11.74
CA ARG A 107 2.56 -1.18 -12.56
C ARG A 107 3.45 -2.42 -12.44
N ASP A 108 4.75 -2.23 -12.27
CA ASP A 108 5.72 -3.31 -12.13
C ASP A 108 6.13 -3.58 -10.67
N ASN A 109 5.55 -2.84 -9.71
CA ASN A 109 5.97 -2.85 -8.32
C ASN A 109 4.75 -2.89 -7.38
N ILE A 110 4.37 -4.11 -7.00
CA ILE A 110 3.27 -4.39 -6.08
C ILE A 110 3.71 -5.43 -5.06
N ILE A 111 3.38 -5.20 -3.80
CA ILE A 111 3.60 -6.15 -2.72
C ILE A 111 2.25 -6.72 -2.28
N GLU A 112 2.15 -8.04 -2.21
CA GLU A 112 1.02 -8.74 -1.59
C GLU A 112 1.36 -9.10 -0.14
N THR A 113 0.42 -8.88 0.77
CA THR A 113 0.51 -9.42 2.13
C THR A 113 -0.89 -9.57 2.75
N SER A 114 -0.98 -9.90 4.04
CA SER A 114 -2.23 -9.81 4.80
C SER A 114 -2.34 -8.44 5.48
N PHE A 115 -3.55 -7.96 5.71
CA PHE A 115 -3.77 -6.66 6.34
C PHE A 115 -3.11 -6.57 7.72
N ASP A 116 -3.14 -7.66 8.49
CA ASP A 116 -2.51 -7.74 9.79
C ASP A 116 -0.98 -7.60 9.75
N VAL A 117 -0.33 -8.25 8.77
CA VAL A 117 1.12 -8.10 8.52
C VAL A 117 1.44 -6.67 8.08
N PHE A 118 0.63 -6.09 7.19
CA PHE A 118 0.78 -4.69 6.79
C PHE A 118 0.69 -3.76 8.00
N LYS A 119 -0.35 -3.90 8.83
CA LYS A 119 -0.55 -3.06 10.03
C LYS A 119 0.62 -3.13 11.00
N ARG A 120 1.16 -4.31 11.29
CA ARG A 120 2.32 -4.43 12.20
C ARG A 120 3.58 -3.79 11.65
N ASN A 121 3.75 -3.82 10.33
CA ASN A 121 4.97 -3.38 9.66
C ASN A 121 4.75 -2.09 8.85
N TRP A 122 3.69 -1.34 9.16
CA TRP A 122 3.19 -0.23 8.33
C TRP A 122 4.26 0.82 8.09
N GLN A 123 5.09 1.09 9.10
CA GLN A 123 6.19 2.03 8.99
C GLN A 123 7.18 1.63 7.87
N ASN A 124 7.51 0.35 7.75
CA ASN A 124 8.39 -0.12 6.66
C ASN A 124 7.77 0.15 5.28
N PHE A 125 6.45 0.09 5.16
CA PHE A 125 5.74 0.43 3.92
C PHE A 125 5.69 1.93 3.65
N MET A 126 5.67 2.81 4.66
CA MET A 126 5.61 4.26 4.39
C MET A 126 6.91 4.84 3.85
N PHE A 127 8.06 4.17 4.03
CA PHE A 127 9.27 4.50 3.24
C PHE A 127 9.07 4.33 1.72
N LEU A 128 8.01 3.62 1.32
CA LEU A 128 7.63 3.35 -0.06
C LEU A 128 6.31 4.05 -0.45
N ALA A 129 5.77 4.92 0.41
CA ALA A 129 4.40 5.41 0.31
C ALA A 129 4.11 6.32 -0.87
N ASP A 130 5.13 6.87 -1.52
CA ASP A 130 4.99 7.90 -2.55
C ASP A 130 3.92 7.57 -3.62
N GLY A 131 2.77 8.22 -3.53
CA GLY A 131 1.60 8.03 -4.38
C GLY A 131 0.90 6.67 -4.28
N SER A 132 1.40 5.76 -3.44
CA SER A 132 1.04 4.35 -3.39
C SER A 132 -0.41 4.12 -2.92
N LEU A 133 -1.00 3.03 -3.39
CA LEU A 133 -2.37 2.64 -3.05
C LEU A 133 -2.37 1.34 -2.23
N LEU A 134 -3.11 1.32 -1.14
CA LEU A 134 -3.41 0.10 -0.38
C LEU A 134 -4.81 -0.40 -0.72
N ILE A 135 -4.87 -1.55 -1.40
CA ILE A 135 -6.11 -2.14 -1.91
C ILE A 135 -6.36 -3.50 -1.26
N GLY A 136 -7.55 -3.68 -0.68
CA GLY A 136 -8.01 -4.96 -0.16
C GLY A 136 -8.61 -5.85 -1.26
N LYS A 137 -8.22 -7.11 -1.30
CA LYS A 137 -8.80 -8.10 -2.23
C LYS A 137 -10.30 -8.23 -1.99
N LYS A 138 -11.11 -7.96 -3.02
CA LYS A 138 -12.59 -7.94 -2.96
C LYS A 138 -13.14 -6.87 -1.99
N ARG A 139 -12.42 -5.78 -1.77
CA ARG A 139 -12.87 -4.63 -0.99
C ARG A 139 -13.00 -3.41 -1.90
N ASN A 140 -13.91 -2.52 -1.56
CA ASN A 140 -14.13 -1.27 -2.28
C ASN A 140 -13.37 -0.12 -1.63
N THR A 141 -13.30 -0.10 -0.31
CA THR A 141 -12.47 0.87 0.43
C THR A 141 -11.01 0.77 0.00
N VAL A 142 -10.33 1.90 -0.04
CA VAL A 142 -8.93 2.05 -0.47
C VAL A 142 -8.32 3.25 0.23
N VAL A 143 -7.00 3.26 0.32
CA VAL A 143 -6.22 4.38 0.84
C VAL A 143 -5.12 4.68 -0.15
N GLN A 144 -4.94 5.96 -0.50
CA GLN A 144 -3.77 6.44 -1.22
C GLN A 144 -2.87 7.19 -0.25
N PHE A 145 -1.59 6.83 -0.18
CA PHE A 145 -0.59 7.55 0.60
C PHE A 145 0.17 8.50 -0.34
N LEU A 146 0.38 9.74 0.09
CA LEU A 146 1.08 10.78 -0.66
C LEU A 146 2.43 11.07 -0.01
N GLU A 147 3.39 11.57 -0.81
CA GLU A 147 4.69 12.03 -0.32
C GLU A 147 4.57 13.13 0.75
N SER A 148 3.49 13.91 0.73
CA SER A 148 3.24 15.02 1.67
C SER A 148 2.83 14.59 3.08
N GLY A 149 2.95 13.31 3.44
CA GLY A 149 2.49 12.80 4.75
C GLY A 149 0.95 12.63 4.86
N ILE A 150 0.22 12.82 3.77
CA ILE A 150 -1.24 12.73 3.72
C ILE A 150 -1.70 11.39 3.14
N ALA A 151 -2.74 10.81 3.72
CA ALA A 151 -3.45 9.64 3.24
C ALA A 151 -4.87 10.04 2.82
N LYS A 152 -5.23 9.77 1.57
CA LYS A 152 -6.58 9.97 1.05
C LYS A 152 -7.39 8.69 1.21
N LEU A 153 -8.51 8.78 1.92
CA LEU A 153 -9.47 7.70 2.10
C LEU A 153 -10.47 7.71 0.95
N GLY A 154 -10.62 6.58 0.26
CA GLY A 154 -11.51 6.50 -0.88
C GLY A 154 -12.22 5.17 -1.05
N GLU A 155 -13.02 5.10 -2.10
CA GLU A 155 -13.73 3.90 -2.54
C GLU A 155 -13.53 3.70 -4.05
N LYS A 156 -13.21 2.46 -4.43
CA LYS A 156 -13.15 2.03 -5.83
C LYS A 156 -14.56 1.93 -6.40
N PRO A 157 -14.79 2.42 -7.63
CA PRO A 157 -16.07 2.27 -8.34
C PRO A 157 -16.37 0.82 -8.75
#